data_AF-A0AAN0JSZ2-F1
#
_entry.id   AF-A0AAN0JSZ2-F1
#
_cell.length_a   1.000
_cell.length_b   1.000
_cell.length_c   1.000
_cell.angle_alpha   90.00
_cell.angle_beta   90.00
_cell.angle_gamma   90.00
#
_symmetry.space_group_name_H-M   'P 1'
#
loop_
_entity.id
_entity.type
_entity.pdbx_description
1 polymer ?
#
loop_
_entity_poly.entity_id
_entity_poly.type
_entity_poly.pdbx_seq_one_letter_code
_entity_poly.pdbx_strand_id
1 'polypeptide(L)'
;MYFLAGEYVKQLQRRQPELDITDSDVLCVQIAALCFNLGYGPFSYTFELFLDEIYKEEQIQRPWSNVSKASVLMFEYMLQDNEDLMASFKRYFDNPKEDTNTCITFIKDLMREKRKAQLDELIEDKEFLSY
;
A
#
# COMPACT_ATOMS: atom_id res chain seq x y z
N MET A 1 -1.31 -13.29 1.05
CA MET A 1 -0.94 -12.29 0.03
C MET A 1 0.54 -11.92 0.13
N TYR A 2 1.02 -11.43 1.28
CA TYR A 2 2.44 -11.01 1.45
C TYR A 2 3.48 -12.02 0.93
N PHE A 3 3.34 -13.31 1.27
CA PHE A 3 4.32 -14.33 0.89
C PHE A 3 4.44 -14.47 -0.63
N LEU A 4 3.31 -14.60 -1.32
CA LEU A 4 3.28 -14.78 -2.77
C LEU A 4 3.77 -13.51 -3.51
N ALA A 5 3.36 -12.33 -3.04
CA ALA A 5 3.84 -11.06 -3.60
C ALA A 5 5.37 -10.95 -3.48
N GLY A 6 5.93 -11.29 -2.32
CA GLY A 6 7.37 -11.32 -2.10
C GLY A 6 8.09 -12.34 -2.98
N GLU A 7 7.59 -13.56 -3.10
CA GLU A 7 8.20 -14.57 -3.97
C GLU A 7 8.13 -14.18 -5.45
N TYR A 8 7.04 -13.54 -5.87
CA TYR A 8 6.90 -13.04 -7.24
C TYR A 8 7.95 -11.97 -7.55
N VAL A 9 8.09 -10.94 -6.71
CA VAL A 9 9.07 -9.86 -6.94
C VAL A 9 10.52 -10.37 -6.84
N LYS A 10 10.82 -11.32 -5.94
CA LYS A 10 12.14 -11.97 -5.92
C LYS A 10 12.44 -12.76 -7.19
N GLN A 11 11.43 -13.37 -7.81
CA GLN A 11 11.62 -14.04 -9.11
C GLN A 11 11.93 -13.02 -10.20
N LEU A 12 11.25 -11.87 -10.22
CA LEU A 12 11.58 -10.77 -11.15
C LEU A 12 13.01 -10.27 -10.92
N GLN A 13 13.39 -9.99 -9.66
CA GLN A 13 14.73 -9.56 -9.28
C GLN A 13 15.82 -10.52 -9.80
N ARG A 14 15.60 -11.83 -9.71
CA ARG A 14 16.57 -12.85 -10.16
C ARG A 14 16.61 -13.04 -11.67
N ARG A 15 15.46 -12.90 -12.34
CA ARG A 15 15.32 -13.21 -13.77
C ARG A 15 15.55 -12.00 -14.67
N GLN A 16 15.37 -10.79 -14.13
CA GLN A 16 15.46 -9.51 -14.83
C GLN A 16 16.32 -8.53 -14.01
N PRO A 17 17.63 -8.80 -13.87
CA PRO A 17 18.53 -7.94 -13.08
C PRO A 17 18.63 -6.52 -13.63
N GLU A 18 18.27 -6.28 -14.90
CA GLU A 18 18.20 -4.96 -15.52
C GLU A 18 17.16 -4.03 -14.90
N LEU A 19 16.19 -4.56 -14.13
CA LEU A 19 15.18 -3.78 -13.43
C LEU A 19 15.68 -3.17 -12.09
N ASP A 20 16.92 -3.50 -11.68
CA ASP A 20 17.56 -3.02 -10.44
C ASP A 20 16.67 -3.13 -9.18
N ILE A 21 15.87 -4.19 -9.09
CA ILE A 21 14.97 -4.44 -7.95
C ILE A 21 15.80 -4.67 -6.69
N THR A 22 15.63 -3.80 -5.71
CA THR A 22 16.35 -3.89 -4.43
C THR A 22 15.61 -4.76 -3.41
N ASP A 23 16.30 -5.18 -2.35
CA ASP A 23 15.65 -5.86 -1.22
C ASP A 23 14.65 -4.95 -0.50
N SER A 24 14.85 -3.63 -0.56
CA SER A 24 13.90 -2.62 -0.08
C SER A 24 12.59 -2.68 -0.87
N ASP A 25 12.66 -2.80 -2.21
CA ASP A 25 11.48 -2.92 -3.08
C ASP A 25 10.69 -4.19 -2.78
N VAL A 26 11.40 -5.31 -2.61
CA VAL A 26 10.78 -6.58 -2.21
C VAL A 26 10.03 -6.42 -0.89
N LEU A 27 10.65 -5.78 0.10
CA LEU A 27 10.05 -5.57 1.41
C LEU A 27 8.83 -4.63 1.34
N CYS A 28 8.92 -3.53 0.58
CA CYS A 28 7.80 -2.62 0.32
C CYS A 28 6.60 -3.36 -0.28
N VAL A 29 6.82 -4.20 -1.30
CA VAL A 29 5.74 -4.98 -1.92
C VAL A 29 5.15 -6.00 -0.93
N GLN A 30 5.98 -6.64 -0.11
CA GLN A 30 5.48 -7.56 0.93
C GLN A 30 4.64 -6.84 1.98
N ILE A 31 5.05 -5.66 2.44
CA ILE A 31 4.29 -4.85 3.40
C ILE A 31 2.98 -4.38 2.78
N ALA A 32 3.00 -3.86 1.54
CA ALA A 32 1.78 -3.46 0.84
C ALA A 32 0.79 -4.63 0.71
N ALA A 33 1.26 -5.81 0.31
CA ALA A 33 0.44 -7.01 0.19
C ALA A 33 -0.03 -7.60 1.54
N LEU A 34 0.70 -7.33 2.63
CA LEU A 34 0.26 -7.66 3.99
C LEU A 34 -0.87 -6.73 4.44
N CYS A 35 -0.72 -5.43 4.17
CA CYS A 35 -1.61 -4.37 4.63
C CYS A 35 -2.79 -4.09 3.71
N PHE A 36 -2.84 -4.70 2.52
CA PHE A 36 -3.83 -4.41 1.47
C PHE A 36 -5.30 -4.43 1.96
N ASN A 37 -5.64 -5.33 2.88
CA ASN A 37 -7.01 -5.54 3.38
C ASN A 37 -7.29 -4.88 4.74
N LEU A 38 -6.45 -3.98 5.25
CA LEU A 38 -6.65 -3.37 6.59
C LEU A 38 -7.96 -2.60 6.74
N GLY A 39 -8.55 -2.10 5.65
CA GLY A 39 -9.75 -1.28 5.64
C GLY A 39 -11.07 -2.05 5.66
N TYR A 40 -11.03 -3.39 5.61
CA TYR A 40 -12.26 -4.19 5.64
C TYR A 40 -12.87 -4.20 7.05
N GLY A 41 -14.13 -3.78 7.14
CA GLY A 41 -14.92 -3.89 8.37
C GLY A 41 -15.59 -5.25 8.56
N PRO A 42 -16.44 -5.39 9.60
CA PRO A 42 -17.15 -6.63 9.91
C PRO A 42 -18.01 -7.12 8.74
N PHE A 43 -17.89 -8.38 8.35
CA PHE A 43 -18.56 -8.94 7.15
C PHE A 43 -18.06 -8.34 5.82
N SER A 44 -16.86 -7.76 5.81
CA SER A 44 -16.12 -7.34 4.61
C SER A 44 -16.92 -6.41 3.68
N TYR A 45 -17.26 -6.87 2.47
CA TYR A 45 -18.00 -6.06 1.48
C TYR A 45 -19.42 -5.72 1.95
N THR A 46 -20.05 -6.58 2.76
CA THR A 46 -21.36 -6.28 3.33
C THR A 46 -21.32 -5.06 4.25
N PHE A 47 -20.20 -4.83 4.93
CA PHE A 47 -20.01 -3.60 5.72
C PHE A 47 -20.02 -2.36 4.84
N GLU A 48 -19.34 -2.43 3.70
CA GLU A 48 -19.24 -1.32 2.76
C GLU A 48 -20.61 -0.96 2.19
N LEU A 49 -21.39 -1.95 1.75
CA LEU A 49 -22.76 -1.73 1.29
C LEU A 49 -23.66 -1.13 2.39
N PHE A 50 -23.50 -1.60 3.63
CA PHE A 50 -24.24 -1.05 4.76
C PHE A 50 -23.88 0.40 5.02
N LEU A 51 -22.59 0.76 5.04
CA LEU A 51 -22.15 2.15 5.19
C LEU A 51 -22.67 3.03 4.06
N ASP A 52 -22.62 2.55 2.81
CA ASP A 52 -23.10 3.31 1.65
C ASP A 52 -24.59 3.67 1.79
N GLU A 53 -25.42 2.74 2.30
CA GLU A 53 -26.84 3.04 2.53
C GLU A 53 -27.02 4.06 3.65
N ILE A 54 -26.32 3.91 4.79
CA ILE A 54 -26.43 4.84 5.92
C ILE A 54 -26.03 6.27 5.54
N TYR A 55 -24.87 6.46 4.91
CA TYR A 55 -24.40 7.81 4.54
C TYR A 55 -25.30 8.47 3.49
N LYS A 56 -25.88 7.67 2.59
CA LYS A 56 -26.84 8.14 1.59
C LYS A 56 -28.16 8.55 2.23
N GLU A 57 -28.70 7.75 3.16
CA GLU A 57 -29.94 8.07 3.88
C GLU A 57 -29.79 9.33 4.74
N GLU A 58 -28.66 9.47 5.45
CA GLU A 58 -28.38 10.62 6.32
C GLU A 58 -27.96 11.88 5.55
N GLN A 59 -27.71 11.79 4.23
CA GLN A 59 -27.19 12.87 3.38
C GLN A 59 -25.87 13.45 3.88
N ILE A 60 -25.00 12.60 4.44
CA ILE A 60 -23.67 12.98 4.95
C ILE A 60 -22.59 12.41 4.03
N GLN A 61 -21.49 13.15 3.89
CA GLN A 61 -20.34 12.70 3.11
C GLN A 61 -19.63 11.52 3.81
N ARG A 62 -19.43 10.42 3.08
CA ARG A 62 -18.64 9.28 3.54
C ARG A 62 -17.18 9.71 3.77
N PRO A 63 -16.56 9.34 4.90
CA PRO A 63 -15.19 9.74 5.24
C PRO A 63 -14.10 9.15 4.31
N TRP A 64 -14.40 8.04 3.62
CA TRP A 64 -13.53 7.45 2.60
C TRP A 64 -14.36 6.90 1.44
N SER A 65 -13.82 6.97 0.22
CA SER A 65 -14.56 6.63 -1.00
C SER A 65 -14.72 5.14 -1.27
N ASN A 66 -13.81 4.30 -0.75
CA ASN A 66 -13.83 2.84 -0.92
C ASN A 66 -12.94 2.14 0.12
N VAL A 67 -12.99 0.81 0.15
CA VAL A 67 -12.17 -0.02 1.07
C VAL A 67 -10.66 0.18 0.91
N SER A 68 -10.16 0.36 -0.31
CA SER A 68 -8.72 0.60 -0.57
C SER A 68 -8.24 1.90 0.12
N LYS A 69 -9.04 2.97 0.04
CA LYS A 69 -8.75 4.22 0.75
C LYS A 69 -8.79 4.04 2.27
N ALA A 70 -9.74 3.26 2.79
CA ALA A 70 -9.77 2.90 4.20
C ALA A 70 -8.54 2.10 4.64
N SER A 71 -8.06 1.13 3.83
CA SER A 71 -6.83 0.38 4.12
C SER A 71 -5.61 1.29 4.24
N VAL A 72 -5.48 2.26 3.35
CA VAL A 72 -4.38 3.24 3.39
C VAL A 72 -4.46 4.12 4.63
N LEU A 73 -5.66 4.62 4.98
CA LEU A 73 -5.84 5.42 6.20
C LEU A 73 -5.54 4.61 7.46
N MET A 74 -5.93 3.34 7.51
CA MET A 74 -5.61 2.45 8.63
C MET A 74 -4.10 2.19 8.74
N PHE A 75 -3.42 1.98 7.60
CA PHE A 75 -1.97 1.83 7.58
C PHE A 75 -1.24 3.10 8.07
N GLU A 76 -1.67 4.28 7.62
CA GLU A 76 -1.16 5.56 8.11
C GLU A 76 -1.36 5.72 9.62
N TYR A 77 -2.57 5.40 10.11
CA TYR A 77 -2.87 5.44 11.53
C TYR A 77 -1.98 4.51 12.34
N MET A 78 -1.78 3.26 11.89
CA MET A 78 -0.87 2.31 12.55
C MET A 78 0.55 2.87 12.67
N LEU A 79 1.08 3.52 11.64
CA LEU A 79 2.41 4.13 11.67
C LEU A 79 2.49 5.33 12.62
N GLN A 80 1.42 6.13 12.70
CA GLN A 80 1.36 7.31 13.57
C GLN A 80 1.19 6.96 15.04
N ASP A 81 0.36 5.96 15.33
CA ASP A 81 -0.02 5.54 16.69
C ASP A 81 1.05 4.64 17.34
N ASN A 82 1.94 4.03 16.54
CA ASN A 82 2.96 3.09 17.01
C ASN A 82 4.37 3.61 16.71
N GLU A 83 4.97 4.33 17.67
CA GLU A 83 6.32 4.91 17.52
C GLU A 83 7.39 3.86 17.20
N ASP A 84 7.34 2.68 17.84
CA ASP A 84 8.29 1.58 17.62
C ASP A 84 8.20 1.02 16.19
N LEU A 85 7.00 1.02 15.60
CA LEU A 85 6.80 0.61 14.21
C LEU A 85 7.43 1.63 13.28
N MET A 86 7.18 2.92 13.48
CA MET A 86 7.81 3.99 12.69
C MET A 86 9.34 3.98 12.84
N ALA A 87 9.87 3.73 14.04
CA ALA A 87 11.30 3.59 14.26
C ALA A 87 11.88 2.38 13.51
N SER A 88 11.15 1.27 13.44
CA SER A 88 11.54 0.10 12.66
C SER A 88 11.58 0.42 11.16
N PHE A 89 10.58 1.13 10.64
CA PHE A 89 10.58 1.60 9.24
C PHE A 89 11.80 2.48 8.95
N LYS A 90 12.11 3.45 9.82
CA LYS A 90 13.32 4.28 9.70
C LYS A 90 14.58 3.41 9.66
N ARG A 91 14.72 2.47 10.58
CA ARG A 91 15.90 1.61 10.64
C ARG A 91 16.11 0.75 9.38
N TYR A 92 15.04 0.23 8.78
CA TYR A 92 15.12 -0.67 7.63
C TYR A 92 15.20 0.07 6.29
N PHE A 93 14.58 1.24 6.18
CA PHE A 93 14.45 1.96 4.91
C PHE A 93 15.33 3.20 4.79
N ASP A 94 15.78 3.80 5.89
CA ASP A 94 16.63 5.00 5.84
C ASP A 94 18.02 4.66 5.28
N ASN A 95 18.24 5.03 4.02
CA ASN A 95 19.49 4.80 3.31
C ASN A 95 19.82 5.99 2.38
N PRO A 96 21.06 6.12 1.90
CA PRO A 96 21.47 7.29 1.10
C PRO A 96 20.75 7.44 -0.25
N LYS A 97 20.12 6.37 -0.76
CA LYS A 97 19.45 6.37 -2.08
C LYS A 97 17.95 6.62 -1.97
N GLU A 98 17.31 6.20 -0.89
CA GLU A 98 15.86 6.28 -0.71
C GLU A 98 15.54 6.49 0.77
N ASP A 99 14.72 7.49 1.07
CA ASP A 99 14.32 7.78 2.45
C ASP A 99 13.10 6.95 2.87
N THR A 100 12.84 6.91 4.18
CA THR A 100 11.71 6.16 4.74
C THR A 100 10.35 6.65 4.20
N ASN A 101 10.21 7.95 3.94
CA ASN A 101 8.95 8.53 3.46
C ASN A 101 8.63 8.10 2.02
N THR A 102 9.66 7.97 1.18
CA THR A 102 9.53 7.46 -0.19
C THR A 102 9.04 6.01 -0.16
N CYS A 103 9.60 5.17 0.70
CA CYS A 103 9.15 3.79 0.88
C CYS A 103 7.70 3.71 1.38
N ILE A 104 7.33 4.51 2.38
CA ILE A 104 5.96 4.59 2.90
C ILE A 104 4.99 5.04 1.79
N THR A 105 5.38 6.02 0.98
CA THR A 105 4.57 6.50 -0.15
C THR A 105 4.38 5.41 -1.19
N PHE A 106 5.45 4.69 -1.55
CA PHE A 106 5.38 3.57 -2.49
C PHE A 106 4.46 2.45 -1.98
N ILE A 107 4.58 2.05 -0.72
CA ILE A 107 3.70 1.05 -0.09
C ILE A 107 2.23 1.50 -0.19
N LYS A 108 1.94 2.76 0.15
CA LYS A 108 0.58 3.31 0.08
C LYS A 108 0.04 3.34 -1.34
N ASP A 109 0.88 3.62 -2.33
CA ASP A 109 0.47 3.63 -3.74
C ASP A 109 0.19 2.21 -4.26
N LEU A 110 0.96 1.20 -3.85
CA LEU A 110 0.67 -0.21 -4.13
C LEU A 110 -0.65 -0.69 -3.48
N MET A 111 -1.02 -0.11 -2.33
CA MET A 111 -2.30 -0.42 -1.66
C MET A 111 -3.50 0.28 -2.31
N ARG A 112 -3.27 1.31 -3.13
CA ARG A 112 -4.33 2.04 -3.83
C ARG A 112 -4.69 1.31 -5.11
N GLU A 113 -5.98 1.06 -5.31
CA GLU A 113 -6.47 0.70 -6.64
C GLU A 113 -6.36 1.93 -7.56
N LYS A 114 -5.33 1.99 -8.41
CA LYS A 114 -5.28 3.00 -9.48
C LYS A 114 -6.07 2.52 -10.70
N ARG A 115 -7.03 3.34 -11.16
CA ARG A 115 -7.52 3.23 -12.53
C ARG A 115 -6.40 3.68 -13.48
N LYS A 116 -6.23 2.96 -14.59
CA LYS A 116 -5.27 3.13 -15.70
C LYS A 116 -4.83 4.55 -16.13
N ALA A 117 -5.51 5.62 -15.72
CA ALA A 117 -5.24 7.00 -16.13
C ALA A 117 -4.30 7.77 -15.19
N GLN A 118 -3.87 7.21 -14.06
CA GLN A 118 -2.97 7.85 -13.07
C GLN A 118 -1.58 7.17 -12.99
N LEU A 119 -1.21 6.41 -14.03
CA LEU A 119 0.05 5.69 -14.10
C LEU A 119 1.21 6.63 -14.48
N ASP A 120 0.94 7.64 -15.32
CA ASP A 120 1.90 8.58 -15.90
C ASP A 120 2.65 9.50 -14.91
N GLU A 121 2.39 9.41 -13.59
CA GLU A 121 3.06 10.20 -12.54
C GLU A 121 3.78 9.35 -11.47
N LEU A 122 3.86 8.02 -11.64
CA LEU A 122 4.67 7.18 -10.76
C LEU A 122 6.16 7.43 -11.02
N ILE A 123 6.99 7.21 -9.99
CA ILE A 123 8.45 7.18 -10.11
C ILE A 123 8.79 6.28 -11.29
N GLU A 124 9.30 6.87 -12.39
CA GLU A 124 9.52 6.20 -13.68
C GLU A 124 10.25 4.85 -13.52
N ASP A 125 11.15 4.78 -12.53
CA ASP A 125 11.99 3.62 -12.27
C ASP A 125 11.27 2.42 -11.61
N LYS A 126 10.02 2.53 -11.14
CA LYS A 126 9.32 1.43 -10.41
C LYS A 126 7.92 1.10 -10.95
N GLU A 127 7.56 1.64 -12.10
CA GLU A 127 6.23 1.47 -12.71
C GLU A 127 5.88 -0.02 -12.95
N PHE A 128 6.89 -0.85 -13.24
CA PHE A 128 6.73 -2.28 -13.47
C PHE A 128 6.21 -3.09 -12.27
N LEU A 129 6.26 -2.54 -11.04
CA LEU A 129 5.72 -3.17 -9.83
C LEU A 129 4.27 -2.79 -9.53
N SER A 130 3.68 -1.88 -10.31
CA SER A 130 2.36 -1.29 -10.06
C SER A 130 1.19 -1.91 -10.85
N TYR A 131 1.42 -3.02 -11.56
CA TYR A 131 0.42 -3.71 -12.38
C TYR A 131 -0.57 -4.60 -11.61
#